data_AF-A0A833GA68-F1
#
_entry.id   AF-A0A833GA68-F1
#
_cell.length_a   1.000
_cell.length_b   1.000
_cell.length_c   1.000
_cell.angle_alpha   90.00
_cell.angle_beta   90.00
_cell.angle_gamma   90.00
#
_symmetry.space_group_name_H-M   'P 1'
#
loop_
_entity.id
_entity.type
_entity.pdbx_description
1 polymer ?
#
loop_
_entity_poly.entity_id
_entity_poly.type
_entity_poly.pdbx_seq_one_letter_code
_entity_poly.pdbx_strand_id
1 'polypeptide(L)'
;MSGVLTIIYDGRGTIAFKIGAERLAGPRALQVMRETLRASGDKTRTQVRRALKDQTGVKAYGTITRYTRSYVHEGGLAYSVEGVGRGLPIDYFPVRVTGRGVSASPWRVVHNFKRSFANGGYFARLGPSRFPIRRLYGPSIAKEIVKDQALAAFLDAGPREVARILPMKMARLLP
;
A
#
# COMPACT_ATOMS: atom_id res chain seq x y z
N MET A 1 -41.55 31.65 -45.01
CA MET A 1 -40.13 31.24 -45.11
C MET A 1 -40.00 29.88 -44.44
N SER A 2 -39.79 28.81 -45.21
CA SER A 2 -39.54 27.47 -44.67
C SER A 2 -38.05 27.18 -44.72
N GLY A 3 -37.42 26.97 -43.56
CA GLY A 3 -36.05 26.48 -43.46
C GLY A 3 -36.04 24.96 -43.28
N VAL A 4 -35.23 24.25 -44.04
CA VAL A 4 -35.02 22.81 -43.88
C VAL A 4 -33.74 22.60 -43.07
N LEU A 5 -33.86 21.88 -41.95
CA LEU A 5 -32.72 21.45 -41.14
C LEU A 5 -32.21 20.10 -41.69
N THR A 6 -31.13 20.13 -42.47
CA THR A 6 -30.49 18.91 -42.97
C THR A 6 -29.40 18.49 -42.01
N ILE A 7 -29.62 17.39 -41.27
CA ILE A 7 -28.59 16.75 -40.43
C ILE A 7 -27.94 15.63 -41.25
N ILE A 8 -26.65 15.77 -41.57
CA ILE A 8 -25.86 14.74 -42.24
C ILE A 8 -25.14 13.92 -41.17
N TYR A 9 -25.51 12.65 -41.01
CA TYR A 9 -24.80 11.72 -40.14
C TYR A 9 -23.69 11.02 -40.94
N ASP A 10 -22.44 11.10 -40.46
CA ASP A 10 -21.36 10.25 -40.97
C ASP A 10 -21.55 8.82 -40.44
N GLY A 11 -21.94 7.90 -41.34
CA GLY A 11 -22.10 6.48 -41.05
C GLY A 11 -20.82 5.81 -40.55
N ARG A 12 -19.63 6.36 -40.86
CA ARG A 12 -18.35 5.84 -40.36
C ARG A 12 -18.18 6.16 -38.88
N GLY A 13 -18.55 7.38 -38.47
CA GLY A 13 -18.54 7.81 -37.07
C GLY A 13 -19.48 6.97 -36.19
N THR A 14 -20.68 6.63 -36.68
CA THR A 14 -21.63 5.78 -35.93
C THR A 14 -21.17 4.32 -35.83
N ILE A 15 -20.56 3.76 -36.89
CA ILE A 15 -19.96 2.41 -36.84
C ILE A 15 -18.77 2.37 -35.87
N ALA A 16 -17.85 3.35 -35.95
CA ALA A 16 -16.71 3.45 -35.03
C ALA A 16 -17.17 3.63 -33.58
N PHE A 17 -18.21 4.44 -33.35
CA PHE A 17 -18.82 4.64 -32.04
C PHE A 17 -19.43 3.34 -31.49
N LYS A 18 -20.20 2.61 -32.31
CA LYS A 18 -20.78 1.30 -31.92
C LYS A 18 -19.68 0.29 -31.57
N ILE A 19 -18.66 0.16 -32.42
CA ILE A 19 -17.50 -0.74 -32.17
C ILE A 19 -16.78 -0.33 -30.87
N GLY A 20 -16.58 0.98 -30.66
CA GLY A 20 -16.00 1.51 -29.43
C GLY A 20 -16.84 1.15 -28.20
N ALA A 21 -18.14 1.38 -28.24
CA ALA A 21 -19.07 1.06 -27.16
C ALA A 21 -19.10 -0.45 -26.83
N GLU A 22 -19.16 -1.31 -27.85
CA GLU A 22 -19.11 -2.77 -27.66
C GLU A 22 -17.78 -3.24 -27.05
N ARG A 23 -16.65 -2.66 -27.46
CA ARG A 23 -15.34 -2.98 -26.87
C ARG A 23 -15.21 -2.51 -25.43
N LEU A 24 -15.84 -1.40 -25.08
CA LEU A 24 -15.89 -0.88 -23.71
C LEU A 24 -16.83 -1.69 -22.80
N ALA A 25 -17.92 -2.21 -23.35
CA ALA A 25 -18.86 -3.08 -22.64
C ALA A 25 -18.37 -4.55 -22.58
N GLY A 26 -17.38 -4.91 -23.37
CA GLY A 26 -16.90 -6.28 -23.52
C GLY A 26 -15.90 -6.76 -22.45
N PRO A 27 -15.65 -8.08 -22.38
CA PRO A 27 -14.72 -8.69 -21.42
C PRO A 27 -13.28 -8.17 -21.54
N ARG A 28 -12.89 -7.69 -22.73
CA ARG A 28 -11.57 -7.13 -22.99
C ARG A 28 -11.34 -5.80 -22.27
N ALA A 29 -12.38 -4.97 -22.12
CA ALA A 29 -12.32 -3.76 -21.30
C ALA A 29 -12.10 -4.10 -19.83
N LEU A 30 -12.84 -5.07 -19.28
CA LEU A 30 -12.65 -5.53 -17.91
C LEU A 30 -11.24 -6.08 -17.66
N GLN A 31 -10.67 -6.83 -18.62
CA GLN A 31 -9.29 -7.28 -18.54
C GLN A 31 -8.30 -6.12 -18.50
N VAL A 32 -8.47 -5.12 -19.37
CA VAL A 32 -7.63 -3.92 -19.36
C VAL A 32 -7.75 -3.14 -18.06
N MET A 33 -8.95 -3.02 -17.49
CA MET A 33 -9.16 -2.39 -16.18
C MET A 33 -8.43 -3.15 -15.07
N ARG A 34 -8.53 -4.49 -15.04
CA ARG A 34 -7.80 -5.35 -14.10
C ARG A 34 -6.29 -5.16 -14.19
N GLU A 35 -5.74 -5.18 -15.40
CA GLU A 35 -4.31 -4.97 -15.62
C GLU A 35 -3.87 -3.56 -15.22
N THR A 36 -4.71 -2.56 -15.49
CA THR A 36 -4.47 -1.16 -15.09
C THR A 36 -4.41 -1.05 -13.58
N LEU A 37 -5.40 -1.60 -12.86
CA LEU A 37 -5.42 -1.59 -11.40
C LEU A 37 -4.26 -2.37 -10.80
N ARG A 38 -3.89 -3.53 -11.38
CA ARG A 38 -2.72 -4.27 -10.90
C ARG A 38 -1.44 -3.45 -11.06
N ALA A 39 -1.21 -2.88 -12.23
CA ALA A 39 0.01 -2.12 -12.51
C ALA A 39 0.12 -0.83 -11.68
N SER A 40 -0.98 -0.07 -11.57
CA SER A 40 -1.04 1.15 -10.75
C SER A 40 -0.99 0.83 -9.25
N GLY A 41 -1.68 -0.22 -8.83
CA GLY A 41 -1.67 -0.73 -7.47
C GLY A 41 -0.27 -1.18 -7.02
N ASP A 42 0.47 -1.92 -7.85
CA ASP A 42 1.82 -2.38 -7.52
C ASP A 42 2.82 -1.21 -7.35
N LYS A 43 2.64 -0.14 -8.12
CA LYS A 43 3.40 1.11 -7.94
C LYS A 43 2.99 1.83 -6.66
N THR A 44 1.70 1.98 -6.41
CA THR A 44 1.14 2.56 -5.19
C THR A 44 1.64 1.83 -3.94
N ARG A 45 1.52 0.50 -3.92
CA ARG A 45 2.06 -0.38 -2.87
C ARG A 45 3.53 -0.12 -2.60
N THR A 46 4.32 0.06 -3.64
CA THR A 46 5.76 0.32 -3.49
C THR A 46 5.99 1.64 -2.76
N GLN A 47 5.23 2.69 -3.07
CA GLN A 47 5.30 3.98 -2.39
C GLN A 47 4.83 3.87 -0.93
N VAL A 48 3.69 3.20 -0.69
CA VAL A 48 3.16 2.94 0.66
C VAL A 48 4.16 2.17 1.51
N ARG A 49 4.78 1.11 0.99
CA ARG A 49 5.77 0.32 1.75
C ARG A 49 7.01 1.13 2.11
N ARG A 50 7.46 2.04 1.24
CA ARG A 50 8.58 2.94 1.53
C ARG A 50 8.22 3.92 2.63
N ALA A 51 7.09 4.60 2.49
CA ALA A 51 6.57 5.52 3.51
C ALA A 51 6.37 4.80 4.86
N LEU A 52 5.81 3.60 4.85
CA LEU A 52 5.59 2.80 6.05
C LEU A 52 6.90 2.38 6.74
N LYS A 53 7.95 2.04 5.97
CA LYS A 53 9.28 1.77 6.53
C LYS A 53 9.80 3.00 7.27
N ASP A 54 9.69 4.17 6.64
CA ASP A 54 10.22 5.41 7.19
C ASP A 54 9.42 5.90 8.40
N GLN A 55 8.09 5.88 8.32
CA GLN A 55 7.17 6.17 9.42
C GLN A 55 7.43 5.27 10.64
N THR A 56 7.62 3.97 10.44
CA THR A 56 7.81 3.02 11.56
C THR A 56 9.25 2.94 12.05
N GLY A 57 10.24 3.38 11.26
CA GLY A 57 11.65 3.32 11.61
C GLY A 57 12.27 1.92 11.56
N VAL A 58 11.64 0.98 10.84
CA VAL A 58 12.16 -0.39 10.68
C VAL A 58 13.47 -0.36 9.86
N LYS A 59 14.47 -1.14 10.31
CA LYS A 59 15.79 -1.21 9.66
C LYS A 59 15.72 -1.73 8.23
N ALA A 60 15.07 -2.89 8.05
CA ALA A 60 15.05 -3.62 6.79
C ALA A 60 13.73 -3.46 6.04
N TYR A 61 13.79 -3.10 4.75
CA TYR A 61 12.62 -3.04 3.89
C TYR A 61 11.91 -4.40 3.74
N GLY A 62 12.67 -5.49 3.74
CA GLY A 62 12.13 -6.86 3.68
C GLY A 62 11.15 -7.19 4.81
N THR A 63 11.29 -6.56 5.99
CA THR A 63 10.30 -6.69 7.07
C THR A 63 8.96 -6.11 6.65
N ILE A 64 8.94 -4.91 6.06
CA ILE A 64 7.68 -4.31 5.58
C ILE A 64 7.04 -5.17 4.50
N THR A 65 7.83 -5.72 3.57
CA THR A 65 7.32 -6.65 2.54
C THR A 65 6.69 -7.90 3.16
N ARG A 66 7.31 -8.47 4.21
CA ARG A 66 6.79 -9.66 4.91
C ARG A 66 5.47 -9.39 5.65
N TYR A 67 5.33 -8.18 6.22
CA TYR A 67 4.16 -7.79 7.01
C TYR A 67 3.13 -6.98 6.22
N THR A 68 3.20 -7.00 4.89
CA THR A 68 2.18 -6.39 4.02
C THR A 68 1.83 -7.31 2.87
N ARG A 69 0.55 -7.36 2.53
CA ARG A 69 0.05 -8.06 1.33
C ARG A 69 -0.73 -7.10 0.45
N SER A 70 -0.87 -7.46 -0.82
CA SER A 70 -1.63 -6.67 -1.77
C SER A 70 -2.29 -7.54 -2.79
N TYR A 71 -3.49 -7.17 -3.20
CA TYR A 71 -4.25 -7.93 -4.19
C TYR A 71 -5.26 -7.03 -4.89
N VAL A 72 -5.64 -7.46 -6.09
CA VAL A 72 -6.79 -6.92 -6.83
C VAL A 72 -8.00 -7.74 -6.40
N HIS A 73 -9.09 -7.08 -6.02
CA HIS A 73 -10.35 -7.75 -5.66
C HIS A 73 -10.98 -8.44 -6.86
N GLU A 74 -11.86 -9.41 -6.58
CA GLU A 74 -12.70 -10.02 -7.60
C GLU A 74 -13.51 -8.95 -8.36
N GLY A 75 -13.76 -9.19 -9.65
CA GLY A 75 -14.31 -8.18 -10.54
C GLY A 75 -13.26 -7.23 -11.11
N GLY A 76 -12.19 -6.91 -10.38
CA GLY A 76 -11.12 -6.05 -10.88
C GLY A 76 -11.41 -4.56 -10.78
N LEU A 77 -12.13 -4.16 -9.74
CA LEU A 77 -12.56 -2.78 -9.51
C LEU A 77 -11.89 -2.13 -8.29
N ALA A 78 -11.16 -2.92 -7.49
CA ALA A 78 -10.47 -2.42 -6.31
C ALA A 78 -9.10 -3.08 -6.15
N TYR A 79 -8.17 -2.34 -5.54
CA TYR A 79 -6.86 -2.83 -5.14
C TYR A 79 -6.66 -2.51 -3.66
N SER A 80 -6.22 -3.50 -2.90
CA SER A 80 -5.93 -3.34 -1.47
C SER A 80 -4.46 -3.53 -1.18
N VAL A 81 -3.94 -2.70 -0.28
CA VAL A 81 -2.67 -2.92 0.42
C VAL A 81 -3.00 -3.07 1.88
N GLU A 82 -2.67 -4.22 2.44
CA GLU A 82 -3.02 -4.57 3.82
C GLU A 82 -1.76 -4.78 4.65
N GLY A 83 -1.74 -4.22 5.84
CA GLY A 83 -0.77 -4.55 6.88
C GLY A 83 -1.27 -5.74 7.68
N VAL A 84 -0.37 -6.67 8.01
CA VAL A 84 -0.71 -7.86 8.79
C VAL A 84 0.13 -7.94 10.06
N GLY A 85 -0.28 -8.81 10.99
CA GLY A 85 0.48 -9.15 12.19
C GLY A 85 0.30 -8.18 13.36
N ARG A 86 0.88 -8.59 14.49
CA ARG A 86 0.86 -7.83 15.76
C ARG A 86 2.03 -6.84 15.81
N GLY A 87 2.35 -6.32 17.00
CA GLY A 87 3.53 -5.47 17.19
C GLY A 87 4.79 -6.18 16.70
N LEU A 88 5.64 -5.45 15.98
CA LEU A 88 6.92 -5.97 15.51
C LEU A 88 7.89 -6.13 16.69
N PRO A 89 8.59 -7.25 16.82
CA PRO A 89 9.68 -7.39 17.79
C PRO A 89 10.66 -6.22 17.71
N ILE A 90 11.15 -5.75 18.85
CA ILE A 90 12.04 -4.57 18.88
C ILE A 90 13.36 -4.81 18.12
N ASP A 91 13.70 -6.08 17.87
CA ASP A 91 14.85 -6.52 17.08
C ASP A 91 14.87 -5.92 15.66
N TYR A 92 13.70 -5.57 15.11
CA TYR A 92 13.56 -4.98 13.78
C TYR A 92 13.93 -3.50 13.70
N PHE A 93 14.19 -2.84 14.83
CA PHE A 93 14.50 -1.42 14.92
C PHE A 93 15.96 -1.20 15.33
N PRO A 94 16.52 0.01 15.15
CA PRO A 94 17.80 0.37 15.76
C PRO A 94 17.71 0.17 17.27
N VAL A 95 18.61 -0.64 17.82
CA VAL A 95 18.56 -1.08 19.22
C VAL A 95 19.99 -1.21 19.76
N ARG A 96 20.16 -0.84 21.03
CA ARG A 96 21.42 -0.97 21.76
C ARG A 96 21.13 -1.37 23.21
N VAL A 97 21.96 -2.24 23.76
CA VAL A 97 21.96 -2.53 25.19
C VAL A 97 22.82 -1.48 25.89
N THR A 98 22.30 -0.91 26.96
CA THR A 98 22.96 0.10 27.80
C THR A 98 23.04 -0.42 29.23
N GLY A 99 23.86 0.20 30.08
CA GLY A 99 23.91 -0.13 31.51
C GLY A 99 22.57 0.07 32.25
N ARG A 100 21.61 0.79 31.67
CA ARG A 100 20.28 1.04 32.23
C ARG A 100 19.16 0.18 31.59
N GLY A 101 19.52 -0.69 30.66
CA GLY A 101 18.61 -1.55 29.90
C GLY A 101 18.73 -1.33 28.38
N VAL A 102 17.72 -1.77 27.64
CA VAL A 102 17.62 -1.69 26.19
C VAL A 102 17.09 -0.32 25.77
N SER A 103 17.77 0.31 24.83
CA SER A 103 17.34 1.53 24.15
C SER A 103 17.08 1.22 22.68
N ALA A 104 15.90 1.56 22.15
CA ALA A 104 15.55 1.32 20.76
C ALA A 104 14.74 2.46 20.17
N SER A 105 14.69 2.53 18.84
CA SER A 105 14.08 3.66 18.13
C SER A 105 12.90 3.30 17.19
N PRO A 106 11.80 2.70 17.69
CA PRO A 106 10.57 2.60 16.90
C PRO A 106 10.01 3.99 16.60
N TRP A 107 9.33 4.13 15.45
CA TRP A 107 8.89 5.43 14.91
C TRP A 107 10.00 6.47 14.76
N ARG A 108 11.26 6.02 14.70
CA ARG A 108 12.46 6.88 14.74
C ARG A 108 12.58 7.73 16.02
N VAL A 109 11.83 7.41 17.07
CA VAL A 109 11.90 8.08 18.38
C VAL A 109 12.61 7.16 19.36
N VAL A 110 13.61 7.67 20.07
CA VAL A 110 14.38 6.87 21.04
C VAL A 110 13.52 6.58 22.28
N HIS A 111 13.38 5.30 22.61
CA HIS A 111 12.74 4.82 23.83
C HIS A 111 13.73 4.01 24.66
N ASN A 112 13.81 4.34 25.95
CA ASN A 112 14.62 3.59 26.93
C ASN A 112 13.70 2.68 27.73
N PHE A 113 13.84 1.37 27.53
CA PHE A 113 13.02 0.38 28.20
C PHE A 113 13.65 0.03 29.55
N LYS A 114 13.03 0.44 30.66
CA LYS A 114 13.52 0.10 32.00
C LYS A 114 13.43 -1.41 32.25
N ARG A 115 14.32 -1.92 33.11
CA ARG A 115 14.35 -3.34 33.55
C ARG A 115 14.41 -4.33 32.38
N SER A 116 15.08 -3.93 31.30
CA SER A 116 15.16 -4.71 30.07
C SER A 116 16.57 -5.19 29.79
N PHE A 117 16.67 -6.27 29.02
CA PHE A 117 17.92 -6.98 28.75
C PHE A 117 17.84 -7.73 27.41
N ALA A 118 19.00 -8.15 26.90
CA ALA A 118 19.11 -8.98 25.70
C ALA A 118 19.36 -10.44 26.08
N ASN A 119 18.62 -11.37 25.48
CA ASN A 119 18.80 -12.81 25.61
C ASN A 119 18.12 -13.54 24.43
N GLY A 120 18.79 -13.68 23.28
CA GLY A 120 18.18 -14.22 22.05
C GLY A 120 17.05 -13.35 21.45
N GLY A 121 16.96 -12.11 21.91
CA GLY A 121 15.91 -11.12 21.64
C GLY A 121 15.91 -10.10 22.80
N TYR A 122 15.02 -9.12 22.77
CA TYR A 122 14.94 -8.13 23.86
C TYR A 122 13.67 -8.26 24.69
N PHE A 123 13.86 -8.22 26.00
CA PHE A 123 12.83 -8.50 26.99
C PHE A 123 12.86 -7.47 28.11
N ALA A 124 11.75 -7.32 28.83
CA ALA A 124 11.67 -6.56 30.07
C ALA A 124 11.01 -7.37 31.17
N ARG A 125 11.53 -7.22 32.39
CA ARG A 125 10.89 -7.74 33.61
C ARG A 125 9.68 -6.87 33.94
N LEU A 126 8.56 -7.50 34.32
CA LEU A 126 7.37 -6.78 34.75
C LEU A 126 7.51 -6.25 36.19
N GLY A 127 8.25 -6.98 37.03
CA GLY A 127 8.52 -6.64 38.43
C GLY A 127 10.02 -6.59 38.77
N PRO A 128 10.36 -6.48 40.06
CA PRO A 128 11.74 -6.56 40.55
C PRO A 128 12.31 -7.98 40.45
N SER A 129 11.45 -8.99 40.62
CA SER A 129 11.80 -10.40 40.55
C SER A 129 12.24 -10.84 39.15
N ARG A 130 12.96 -11.96 39.06
CA ARG A 130 13.45 -12.51 37.78
C ARG A 130 12.32 -12.76 36.78
N PHE A 131 11.18 -13.24 37.25
CA PHE A 131 9.96 -13.46 36.49
C PHE A 131 8.82 -12.63 37.10
N PRO A 132 7.76 -12.32 36.33
CA PRO A 132 7.56 -12.61 34.91
C PRO A 132 8.31 -11.65 33.96
N ILE A 133 8.64 -12.15 32.77
CA ILE A 133 9.29 -11.39 31.68
C ILE A 133 8.36 -11.28 30.48
N ARG A 134 8.47 -10.18 29.73
CA ARG A 134 7.79 -9.98 28.44
C ARG A 134 8.76 -9.59 27.35
N ARG A 135 8.47 -9.95 26.11
CA ARG A 135 9.24 -9.47 24.95
C ARG A 135 8.89 -8.00 24.64
N LEU A 136 9.87 -7.26 24.14
CA LEU A 136 9.70 -5.88 23.70
C LEU A 136 9.23 -5.83 22.25
N TYR A 137 8.27 -4.96 21.99
CA TYR A 137 7.66 -4.76 20.69
C TYR A 137 7.57 -3.27 20.36
N GLY A 138 7.65 -2.96 19.07
CA GLY A 138 7.35 -1.67 18.47
C GLY A 138 5.98 -1.67 17.78
N PRO A 139 5.79 -0.84 16.75
CA PRO A 139 4.50 -0.70 16.05
C PRO A 139 3.97 -2.00 15.44
N SER A 140 2.65 -2.05 15.28
CA SER A 140 1.96 -3.05 14.46
C SER A 140 1.75 -2.50 13.05
N ILE A 141 2.29 -3.20 12.04
CA ILE A 141 2.16 -2.77 10.64
C ILE A 141 0.69 -2.68 10.20
N ALA A 142 -0.17 -3.57 10.69
CA ALA A 142 -1.61 -3.51 10.47
C ALA A 142 -2.26 -2.19 10.94
N LYS A 143 -1.80 -1.63 12.06
CA LYS A 143 -2.31 -0.35 12.58
C LYS A 143 -1.65 0.85 11.92
N GLU A 144 -0.39 0.74 11.53
CA GLU A 144 0.38 1.87 10.99
C GLU A 144 0.12 2.12 9.50
N ILE A 145 -0.29 1.11 8.74
CA ILE A 145 -0.50 1.25 7.28
C ILE A 145 -1.61 2.25 6.92
N VAL A 146 -2.58 2.46 7.81
CA VAL A 146 -3.72 3.36 7.63
C VAL A 146 -3.50 4.75 8.23
N LYS A 147 -2.25 5.09 8.59
CA LYS A 147 -1.91 6.35 9.27
C LYS A 147 -0.88 7.17 8.49
N ASP A 148 -0.86 8.46 8.80
CA ASP A 148 0.20 9.41 8.49
C ASP A 148 0.77 9.27 7.07
N GLN A 149 2.07 8.99 6.95
CA GLN A 149 2.80 8.96 5.69
C GLN A 149 2.36 7.80 4.80
N ALA A 150 2.06 6.63 5.37
CA ALA A 150 1.59 5.47 4.61
C ALA A 150 0.22 5.74 3.97
N LEU A 151 -0.71 6.34 4.73
CA LEU A 151 -2.02 6.74 4.22
C LEU A 151 -1.90 7.84 3.16
N ALA A 152 -1.10 8.88 3.44
CA ALA A 152 -0.88 9.97 2.50
C ALA A 152 -0.28 9.45 1.18
N ALA A 153 0.70 8.54 1.25
CA ALA A 153 1.29 7.94 0.06
C ALA A 153 0.28 7.11 -0.75
N PHE A 154 -0.68 6.45 -0.10
CA PHE A 154 -1.74 5.72 -0.80
C PHE A 154 -2.70 6.69 -1.52
N LEU A 155 -3.17 7.72 -0.81
CA LEU A 155 -4.12 8.70 -1.33
C LEU A 155 -3.52 9.57 -2.46
N ASP A 156 -2.22 9.86 -2.42
CA ASP A 156 -1.51 10.54 -3.51
C ASP A 156 -1.23 9.60 -4.69
N ALA A 157 -0.56 8.47 -4.44
CA ALA A 157 -0.03 7.65 -5.51
C ALA A 157 -1.11 6.87 -6.25
N GLY A 158 -2.18 6.45 -5.58
CA GLY A 158 -3.26 5.66 -6.17
C GLY A 158 -3.89 6.37 -7.39
N PRO A 159 -4.55 7.52 -7.20
CA PRO A 159 -5.18 8.25 -8.29
C PRO A 159 -4.18 8.65 -9.38
N ARG A 160 -2.99 9.11 -8.99
CA ARG A 160 -1.93 9.52 -9.92
C ARG A 160 -1.46 8.38 -10.82
N GLU A 161 -1.22 7.19 -10.27
CA GLU A 161 -0.77 6.04 -11.07
C GLU A 161 -1.89 5.48 -11.96
N VAL A 162 -3.14 5.49 -11.49
CA VAL A 162 -4.29 5.10 -12.33
C VAL A 162 -4.44 6.07 -13.50
N ALA A 163 -4.48 7.38 -13.24
CA ALA A 163 -4.59 8.41 -14.27
C ALA A 163 -3.47 8.34 -15.30
N ARG A 164 -2.26 7.94 -14.89
CA ARG A 164 -1.12 7.76 -15.79
C ARG A 164 -1.22 6.51 -16.67
N ILE A 165 -1.69 5.38 -16.13
CA ILE A 165 -1.63 4.07 -16.82
C ILE A 165 -2.91 3.81 -17.64
N LEU A 166 -4.06 4.22 -17.13
CA LEU A 166 -5.36 3.92 -17.75
C LEU A 166 -5.44 4.39 -19.21
N PRO A 167 -5.10 5.64 -19.57
CA PRO A 167 -5.21 6.12 -20.95
C PRO A 167 -4.35 5.30 -21.92
N MET A 168 -3.12 4.96 -21.51
CA MET A 168 -2.20 4.17 -22.34
C MET A 168 -2.73 2.77 -22.65
N LYS A 169 -3.44 2.15 -21.69
CA LYS A 169 -4.02 0.82 -21.89
C LYS A 169 -5.36 0.89 -22.64
N MET A 170 -6.19 1.91 -22.37
CA MET A 170 -7.47 2.12 -23.07
C MET A 170 -7.28 2.47 -24.55
N ALA A 171 -6.22 3.22 -24.90
CA ALA A 171 -5.86 3.50 -26.28
C ALA A 171 -5.59 2.23 -27.12
N ARG A 172 -5.33 1.08 -26.49
CA ARG A 172 -5.17 -0.21 -27.18
C ARG A 172 -6.51 -0.90 -27.50
N LEU A 173 -7.61 -0.42 -26.93
CA LEU A 173 -8.95 -0.96 -27.15
C LEU A 173 -9.74 -0.14 -28.18
N LEU A 174 -9.51 1.16 -28.20
CA LEU A 174 -10.16 2.06 -29.13
C LEU A 174 -9.45 2.02 -30.49
N PRO A 175 -10.20 2.12 -31.61
CA PRO A 175 -9.63 2.21 -32.95
C PRO A 175 -8.81 3.49 -33.17
#